data_AF-A0A7Y9SNP9-F1
#
_entry.id   AF-A0A7Y9SNP9-F1
#
_cell.length_a   1.000
_cell.length_b   1.000
_cell.length_c   1.000
_cell.angle_alpha   90.00
_cell.angle_beta   90.00
_cell.angle_gamma   90.00
#
_symmetry.space_group_name_H-M   'P 1'
#
loop_
_entity.id
_entity.type
_entity.pdbx_description
1 polymer ?
#
loop_
_entity_poly.entity_id
_entity_poly.type
_entity_poly.pdbx_seq_one_letter_code
_entity_poly.pdbx_strand_id
1 'polypeptide(L)'
;MSIPHPTRRTQSAYFLLHKTREIRFRLSELLNVCETSRWRFAKNEPPIEGGGQLVNFHFSALSSIVQTIKDLIPVISEKTVTWTDLSNIRHMQFMHSARNAITHDGNPVVNMWADGRYYIAIDFLRLDRNQNPVSVKAPLEDIETLSIQFTMDLCSYLKEMISPLLESPALTGPLYGAEFFDNAIKHPAVPEFVRRLYAETDRPSIDLMDGNPVTEVLTELNSLVTFCHSRQQELLMQQTEPSSANNYINR
;
A
#
# COMPACT_ATOMS: atom_id res chain seq x y z
N MET A 1 4.26 16.36 36.39
CA MET A 1 4.53 15.32 35.37
C MET A 1 5.06 16.01 34.12
N SER A 2 6.15 15.52 33.52
CA SER A 2 6.66 16.06 32.25
C SER A 2 5.70 15.70 31.12
N ILE A 3 5.39 16.64 30.23
CA ILE A 3 4.59 16.37 29.02
C ILE A 3 5.36 15.37 28.16
N PRO A 4 4.76 14.24 27.75
CA PRO A 4 5.43 13.29 26.87
C PRO A 4 5.80 13.95 25.54
N HIS A 5 7.06 13.86 25.14
CA HIS A 5 7.51 14.29 23.82
C HIS A 5 7.42 13.14 22.81
N PRO A 6 6.99 13.39 21.56
CA PRO A 6 6.97 12.37 20.53
C PRO A 6 8.38 11.85 20.26
N THR A 7 8.54 10.53 20.23
CA THR A 7 9.82 9.90 19.84
C THR A 7 9.82 9.59 18.34
N ARG A 8 11.02 9.43 17.76
CA ARG A 8 11.16 8.96 16.36
C ARG A 8 10.41 7.65 16.13
N ARG A 9 10.38 6.75 17.12
CA ARG A 9 9.70 5.45 17.02
C ARG A 9 8.18 5.61 17.01
N THR A 10 7.63 6.41 17.92
CA THR A 10 6.20 6.75 17.96
C THR A 10 5.75 7.40 16.65
N GLN A 11 6.49 8.40 16.15
CA GLN A 11 6.20 9.05 14.87
C GLN A 11 6.25 8.07 13.69
N SER A 12 7.23 7.16 13.69
CA SER A 12 7.34 6.14 12.65
C SER A 12 6.20 5.11 12.71
N ALA A 13 5.66 4.81 13.90
CA ALA A 13 4.49 3.95 14.04
C ALA A 13 3.21 4.61 13.49
N TYR A 14 2.98 5.90 13.78
CA TYR A 14 1.91 6.67 13.13
C TYR A 14 2.10 6.77 11.61
N PHE A 15 3.33 6.96 11.15
CA PHE A 15 3.60 6.99 9.71
C PHE A 15 3.35 5.62 9.05
N LEU A 16 3.69 4.53 9.73
CA LEU A 16 3.34 3.18 9.27
C LEU A 16 1.81 2.98 9.20
N LEU A 17 1.04 3.50 10.15
CA LEU A 17 -0.42 3.50 10.07
C LEU A 17 -0.92 4.19 8.80
N HIS A 18 -0.39 5.38 8.49
CA HIS A 18 -0.71 6.09 7.25
C HIS A 18 -0.35 5.26 6.02
N LYS A 19 0.82 4.60 6.01
CA LYS A 19 1.25 3.76 4.88
C LYS A 19 0.41 2.50 4.72
N THR A 20 -0.05 1.92 5.82
CA THR A 20 -0.97 0.78 5.81
C THR A 20 -2.32 1.19 5.20
N ARG A 21 -2.87 2.33 5.61
CA ARG A 21 -4.08 2.90 4.99
C ARG A 21 -3.86 3.25 3.51
N GLU A 22 -2.67 3.73 3.15
CA GLU A 22 -2.31 4.02 1.76
C GLU A 22 -2.27 2.76 0.89
N ILE A 23 -1.79 1.61 1.41
CA ILE A 23 -1.88 0.31 0.70
C ILE A 23 -3.34 0.05 0.31
N ARG A 24 -4.26 0.15 1.27
CA ARG A 24 -5.69 -0.08 1.02
C ARG A 24 -6.22 0.82 -0.08
N PHE A 25 -5.93 2.10 0.02
CA PHE A 25 -6.36 3.06 -0.99
C PHE A 25 -5.80 2.72 -2.38
N ARG A 26 -4.49 2.49 -2.51
CA ARG A 26 -3.86 2.21 -3.81
C ARG A 26 -4.30 0.87 -4.40
N LEU A 27 -4.46 -0.15 -3.56
CA LEU A 27 -5.00 -1.42 -3.99
C LEU A 27 -6.42 -1.23 -4.52
N SER A 28 -7.32 -0.61 -3.76
CA SER A 28 -8.70 -0.37 -4.19
C SER A 28 -8.78 0.38 -5.52
N GLU A 29 -7.99 1.44 -5.70
CA GLU A 29 -7.94 2.18 -6.97
C GLU A 29 -7.51 1.28 -8.14
N LEU A 30 -6.48 0.46 -7.95
CA LEU A 30 -6.06 -0.51 -8.96
C LEU A 30 -7.17 -1.52 -9.27
N LEU A 31 -7.81 -2.09 -8.25
CA LEU A 31 -8.88 -3.08 -8.41
C LEU A 31 -10.09 -2.48 -9.12
N ASN A 32 -10.44 -1.22 -8.85
CA ASN A 32 -11.56 -0.53 -9.51
C ASN A 32 -11.35 -0.41 -11.02
N VAL A 33 -10.11 -0.11 -11.45
CA VAL A 33 -9.76 -0.04 -12.87
C VAL A 33 -9.83 -1.41 -13.52
N CYS A 34 -9.31 -2.44 -12.85
CA CYS A 34 -9.39 -3.82 -13.32
C CYS A 34 -10.85 -4.30 -13.44
N GLU A 35 -11.69 -4.02 -12.43
CA GLU A 35 -13.10 -4.40 -12.40
C GLU A 35 -13.89 -3.72 -13.52
N THR A 36 -13.69 -2.41 -13.69
CA THR A 36 -14.30 -1.67 -14.80
C THR A 36 -13.90 -2.27 -16.15
N SER A 37 -12.61 -2.62 -16.31
CA SER A 37 -12.09 -3.23 -17.53
C SER A 37 -12.76 -4.58 -17.83
N ARG A 38 -12.92 -5.45 -16.83
CA ARG A 38 -13.64 -6.73 -16.99
C ARG A 38 -15.12 -6.53 -17.32
N TRP A 39 -15.78 -5.61 -16.63
CA TRP A 39 -17.19 -5.31 -16.88
C TRP A 39 -17.42 -4.82 -18.32
N ARG A 40 -16.55 -3.95 -18.84
CA ARG A 40 -16.62 -3.47 -20.23
C ARG A 40 -16.39 -4.61 -21.21
N PHE A 41 -15.39 -5.46 -20.96
CA PHE A 41 -15.14 -6.63 -21.78
C PHE A 41 -16.36 -7.57 -21.83
N ALA A 42 -16.98 -7.86 -20.68
CA ALA A 42 -18.20 -8.68 -20.61
C ALA A 42 -19.39 -8.09 -21.40
N LYS A 43 -19.39 -6.77 -21.63
CA LYS A 43 -20.38 -6.05 -22.45
C LYS A 43 -19.97 -5.88 -23.91
N ASN A 44 -18.85 -6.44 -24.34
CA ASN A 44 -18.24 -6.19 -25.65
C ASN A 44 -17.99 -4.71 -25.93
N GLU A 45 -17.74 -3.92 -24.88
CA GLU A 45 -17.31 -2.53 -25.01
C GLU A 45 -15.79 -2.44 -25.23
N PRO A 46 -15.30 -1.39 -25.92
CA PRO A 46 -13.87 -1.19 -26.09
C PRO A 46 -13.15 -1.02 -24.73
N PRO A 47 -11.83 -1.29 -24.66
CA PRO A 47 -11.04 -1.03 -23.47
C PRO A 47 -11.17 0.43 -22.99
N ILE A 48 -10.86 0.65 -21.71
CA ILE A 48 -10.78 2.00 -21.14
C ILE A 48 -9.66 2.75 -21.86
N GLU A 49 -9.99 3.90 -22.45
CA GLU A 49 -8.98 4.79 -23.02
C GLU A 49 -8.00 5.21 -21.91
N GLY A 50 -6.70 4.99 -22.13
CA GLY A 50 -5.70 5.24 -21.09
C GLY A 50 -5.66 4.20 -19.95
N GLY A 51 -6.43 3.11 -20.04
CA GLY A 51 -6.56 2.12 -18.97
C GLY A 51 -5.23 1.46 -18.58
N GLY A 52 -4.38 1.12 -19.55
CA GLY A 52 -3.05 0.59 -19.29
C GLY A 52 -2.13 1.58 -18.55
N GLN A 53 -2.21 2.87 -18.89
CA GLN A 53 -1.46 3.92 -18.20
C GLN A 53 -1.95 4.09 -16.76
N LEU A 54 -3.27 4.05 -16.56
CA LEU A 54 -3.87 4.17 -15.23
C LEU A 54 -3.50 2.97 -14.34
N VAL A 55 -3.52 1.75 -14.88
CA VAL A 55 -3.05 0.55 -14.19
C VAL A 55 -1.58 0.66 -13.81
N ASN A 56 -0.70 1.08 -14.73
CA ASN A 56 0.71 1.29 -14.41
C ASN A 56 0.91 2.36 -13.32
N PHE A 57 0.12 3.44 -13.34
CA PHE A 57 0.18 4.49 -12.33
C PHE A 57 -0.15 3.94 -10.93
N HIS A 58 -1.27 3.24 -10.78
CA HIS A 58 -1.67 2.67 -9.49
C HIS A 58 -0.74 1.54 -9.05
N PHE A 59 -0.32 0.67 -9.96
CA PHE A 59 0.61 -0.43 -9.68
C PHE A 59 1.99 0.08 -9.25
N SER A 60 2.50 1.13 -9.91
CA SER A 60 3.73 1.82 -9.52
C SER A 60 3.63 2.39 -8.10
N ALA A 61 2.52 3.06 -7.78
CA ALA A 61 2.29 3.62 -6.45
C ALA A 61 2.22 2.52 -5.38
N LEU A 62 1.49 1.44 -5.64
CA LEU A 62 1.38 0.29 -4.72
C LEU A 62 2.76 -0.35 -4.46
N SER A 63 3.51 -0.65 -5.51
CA SER A 63 4.84 -1.27 -5.39
C SER A 63 5.85 -0.38 -4.66
N SER A 64 5.73 0.94 -4.79
CA SER A 64 6.60 1.91 -4.09
C SER A 64 6.37 1.98 -2.58
N ILE A 65 5.15 1.68 -2.11
CA ILE A 65 4.86 1.64 -0.67
C ILE A 65 5.66 0.53 0.02
N VAL A 66 5.94 -0.58 -0.66
CA VAL A 66 6.71 -1.72 -0.13
C VAL A 66 8.10 -1.28 0.34
N GLN A 67 8.80 -0.47 -0.45
CA GLN A 67 10.10 0.09 -0.06
C GLN A 67 9.97 0.95 1.21
N THR A 68 8.94 1.80 1.27
CA THR A 68 8.70 2.67 2.43
C THR A 68 8.47 1.84 3.70
N ILE A 69 7.66 0.79 3.61
CA ILE A 69 7.37 -0.10 4.75
C ILE A 69 8.63 -0.85 5.18
N LYS A 70 9.39 -1.41 4.24
CA LYS A 70 10.67 -2.07 4.53
C LYS A 70 11.61 -1.15 5.30
N ASP A 71 11.67 0.13 4.95
CA ASP A 71 12.55 1.10 5.59
C ASP A 71 12.02 1.59 6.95
N LEU A 72 10.70 1.51 7.18
CA LEU A 72 10.08 1.87 8.47
C LEU A 72 10.20 0.77 9.52
N ILE A 73 10.11 -0.51 9.14
CA ILE A 73 10.13 -1.62 10.11
C ILE A 73 11.37 -1.58 11.02
N PRO A 74 12.60 -1.35 10.53
CA PRO A 74 13.77 -1.27 11.40
C PRO A 74 13.72 -0.14 12.42
N VAL A 75 13.04 0.97 12.09
CA VAL A 75 12.90 2.10 13.02
C VAL A 75 11.96 1.75 14.16
N ILE A 76 10.83 1.09 13.88
CA ILE A 76 9.84 0.75 14.90
C ILE A 76 10.22 -0.49 15.72
N SER A 77 10.82 -1.49 15.08
CA SER A 77 11.11 -2.79 15.69
C SER A 77 12.52 -2.89 16.26
N GLU A 78 13.41 -1.94 15.93
CA GLU A 78 14.85 -1.96 16.25
C GLU A 78 15.58 -3.20 15.72
N LYS A 79 14.96 -3.92 14.77
CA LYS A 79 15.53 -5.09 14.10
C LYS A 79 15.83 -4.76 12.64
N THR A 80 16.99 -5.15 12.17
CA THR A 80 17.30 -5.04 10.74
C THR A 80 16.34 -5.90 9.93
N VAL A 81 15.77 -5.33 8.86
CA VAL A 81 14.96 -6.04 7.87
C VAL A 81 15.54 -5.79 6.50
N THR A 82 15.89 -6.88 5.84
CA THR A 82 16.47 -6.94 4.50
C THR A 82 15.43 -7.43 3.50
N TRP A 83 15.74 -7.30 2.21
CA TRP A 83 14.90 -7.91 1.16
C TRP A 83 14.87 -9.44 1.23
N THR A 84 15.91 -10.06 1.78
CA THR A 84 15.96 -11.51 2.00
C THR A 84 14.94 -11.95 3.04
N ASP A 85 14.73 -11.16 4.09
CA ASP A 85 13.71 -11.47 5.11
C ASP A 85 12.29 -11.44 4.54
N LEU A 86 12.07 -10.63 3.49
CA LEU A 86 10.79 -10.53 2.78
C LEU A 86 10.61 -11.59 1.67
N SER A 87 11.64 -12.38 1.37
CA SER A 87 11.66 -13.25 0.18
C SER A 87 10.60 -14.36 0.16
N ASN A 88 10.09 -14.75 1.33
CA ASN A 88 9.04 -15.76 1.46
C ASN A 88 7.63 -15.22 1.15
N ILE A 89 7.46 -13.90 1.04
CA ILE A 89 6.19 -13.30 0.62
C ILE A 89 6.02 -13.59 -0.88
N ARG A 90 4.90 -14.21 -1.25
CA ARG A 90 4.57 -14.50 -2.64
C ARG A 90 4.64 -13.25 -3.49
N HIS A 91 5.17 -13.37 -4.70
CA HIS A 91 5.42 -12.27 -5.65
C HIS A 91 6.42 -11.21 -5.17
N MET A 92 7.04 -11.31 -3.99
CA MET A 92 7.94 -10.25 -3.47
C MET A 92 9.12 -9.95 -4.39
N GLN A 93 9.79 -10.98 -4.89
CA GLN A 93 10.92 -10.81 -5.79
C GLN A 93 10.52 -10.08 -7.08
N PHE A 94 9.34 -10.41 -7.60
CA PHE A 94 8.76 -9.75 -8.76
C PHE A 94 8.40 -8.30 -8.43
N MET A 95 7.67 -8.05 -7.34
CA MET A 95 7.24 -6.70 -6.93
C MET A 95 8.42 -5.76 -6.68
N HIS A 96 9.48 -6.24 -6.02
CA HIS A 96 10.70 -5.48 -5.83
C HIS A 96 11.39 -5.16 -7.17
N SER A 97 11.46 -6.14 -8.08
CA SER A 97 12.09 -5.95 -9.40
C SER A 97 11.29 -5.00 -10.29
N ALA A 98 9.96 -5.13 -10.30
CA ALA A 98 9.04 -4.26 -11.01
C ALA A 98 9.12 -2.82 -10.50
N ARG A 99 9.12 -2.62 -9.17
CA ARG A 99 9.31 -1.30 -8.56
C ARG A 99 10.61 -0.65 -9.03
N ASN A 100 11.70 -1.41 -9.07
CA ASN A 100 13.00 -0.88 -9.51
C ASN A 100 13.00 -0.54 -11.00
N ALA A 101 12.43 -1.39 -11.85
CA ALA A 101 12.28 -1.09 -13.28
C ALA A 101 11.48 0.21 -13.51
N ILE A 102 10.38 0.39 -12.78
CA ILE A 102 9.54 1.58 -12.90
C ILE A 102 10.27 2.82 -12.37
N THR A 103 10.86 2.74 -11.17
CA THR A 103 11.39 3.90 -10.46
C THR A 103 12.78 4.33 -10.92
N HIS A 104 13.65 3.38 -11.22
CA HIS A 104 15.05 3.64 -11.55
C HIS A 104 15.31 3.61 -13.05
N ASP A 105 14.60 2.76 -13.78
CA ASP A 105 14.83 2.59 -15.22
C ASP A 105 13.78 3.33 -16.07
N GLY A 106 12.69 3.82 -15.45
CA GLY A 106 11.59 4.52 -16.13
C GLY A 106 10.71 3.58 -16.96
N ASN A 107 10.75 2.28 -16.70
CA ASN A 107 10.09 1.25 -17.50
C ASN A 107 8.73 0.84 -16.89
N PRO A 108 7.58 1.22 -17.48
CA PRO A 108 6.30 0.64 -17.11
C PRO A 108 6.28 -0.85 -17.47
N VAL A 109 5.78 -1.68 -16.55
CA VAL A 109 5.87 -3.15 -16.69
C VAL A 109 4.57 -3.78 -17.18
N VAL A 110 3.42 -3.14 -16.94
CA VAL A 110 2.13 -3.66 -17.40
C VAL A 110 1.90 -3.22 -18.85
N ASN A 111 1.90 -4.17 -19.78
CA ASN A 111 1.98 -3.85 -21.21
C ASN A 111 1.08 -4.72 -22.10
N MET A 112 0.24 -5.57 -21.51
CA MET A 112 -0.72 -6.39 -22.24
C MET A 112 -2.11 -6.27 -21.62
N TRP A 113 -3.12 -6.23 -22.48
CA TRP A 113 -4.52 -6.34 -22.12
C TRP A 113 -5.13 -7.48 -22.92
N ALA A 114 -5.79 -8.41 -22.23
CA ALA A 114 -6.46 -9.55 -22.85
C ALA A 114 -7.67 -9.94 -21.98
N ASP A 115 -8.80 -10.20 -22.63
CA ASP A 115 -10.03 -10.66 -21.97
C ASP A 115 -10.47 -9.80 -20.78
N GLY A 116 -10.37 -8.47 -20.91
CA GLY A 116 -10.73 -7.54 -19.86
C GLY A 116 -9.70 -7.42 -18.72
N ARG A 117 -8.57 -8.12 -18.78
CA ARG A 117 -7.54 -8.18 -17.74
C ARG A 117 -6.21 -7.59 -18.23
N TYR A 118 -5.39 -7.15 -17.29
CA TYR A 118 -4.09 -6.56 -17.55
C TYR A 118 -2.96 -7.50 -17.13
N TYR A 119 -1.92 -7.58 -17.95
CA TYR A 119 -0.82 -8.53 -17.80
C TYR A 119 0.52 -7.88 -18.12
N ILE A 120 1.56 -8.66 -17.82
CA ILE A 120 2.93 -8.44 -18.27
C ILE A 120 3.19 -9.48 -19.34
N ALA A 121 3.35 -9.05 -20.59
CA ALA A 121 3.35 -9.94 -21.75
C ALA A 121 4.51 -10.94 -21.74
N ILE A 122 5.68 -10.47 -21.32
CA ILE A 122 6.95 -11.18 -21.43
C ILE A 122 7.88 -10.79 -20.30
N ASP A 123 8.87 -11.65 -20.03
CA ASP A 123 10.03 -11.32 -19.21
C ASP A 123 10.64 -9.99 -19.68
N PHE A 124 11.02 -9.14 -18.73
CA PHE A 124 11.59 -7.83 -19.03
C PHE A 124 12.98 -7.69 -18.40
N LEU A 125 13.74 -6.75 -18.93
CA LEU A 125 15.05 -6.39 -18.39
C LEU A 125 14.90 -5.16 -17.50
N ARG A 126 15.59 -5.20 -16.36
CA ARG A 126 15.87 -4.03 -15.54
C ARG A 126 17.37 -3.83 -15.40
N LEU A 127 17.82 -2.65 -14.98
CA LEU A 127 19.21 -2.40 -14.67
C LEU A 127 19.46 -2.62 -13.16
N ASP A 128 20.61 -3.19 -12.82
CA ASP A 128 21.09 -3.22 -11.44
C ASP A 128 21.87 -1.94 -11.07
N ARG A 129 22.38 -1.88 -9.84
CA ARG A 129 23.15 -0.72 -9.36
C ARG A 129 24.43 -0.46 -10.17
N ASN A 130 24.93 -1.46 -10.88
CA ASN A 130 26.13 -1.40 -11.71
C ASN A 130 25.79 -1.24 -13.20
N GLN A 131 24.52 -0.93 -13.54
CA GLN A 131 24.01 -0.81 -14.91
C GLN A 131 24.04 -2.13 -15.71
N ASN A 132 24.11 -3.28 -15.03
CA ASN A 132 24.01 -4.57 -15.72
C ASN A 132 22.54 -4.96 -15.93
N PRO A 133 22.18 -5.54 -17.09
CA PRO A 133 20.84 -6.03 -17.34
C PRO A 133 20.54 -7.26 -16.47
N VAL A 134 19.40 -7.25 -15.80
CA VAL A 134 18.85 -8.36 -15.01
C VAL A 134 17.49 -8.73 -15.58
N SER A 135 17.34 -9.99 -15.99
CA SER A 135 16.05 -10.52 -16.44
C SER A 135 15.10 -10.74 -15.25
N VAL A 136 13.89 -10.24 -15.40
CA VAL A 136 12.78 -10.40 -14.46
C VAL A 136 11.73 -11.25 -15.15
N LYS A 137 11.39 -12.38 -14.52
CA LYS A 137 10.34 -13.24 -15.03
C LYS A 137 8.98 -12.56 -14.92
N ALA A 138 8.22 -12.57 -16.00
CA ALA A 138 6.84 -12.14 -15.97
C ALA A 138 6.00 -13.14 -15.14
N PRO A 139 5.11 -12.64 -14.27
CA PRO A 139 4.15 -13.48 -13.58
C PRO A 139 3.13 -14.06 -14.57
N LEU A 140 2.56 -15.22 -14.23
CA LEU A 140 1.49 -15.83 -15.03
C LEU A 140 0.13 -15.19 -14.72
N GLU A 141 -0.02 -14.71 -13.49
CA GLU A 141 -1.23 -14.07 -13.01
C GLU A 141 -1.44 -12.68 -13.64
N ASP A 142 -2.70 -12.31 -13.83
CA ASP A 142 -3.06 -10.94 -14.15
C ASP A 142 -2.73 -9.98 -12.97
N ILE A 143 -2.58 -8.69 -13.28
CA ILE A 143 -2.16 -7.68 -12.31
C ILE A 143 -3.08 -7.56 -11.10
N GLU A 144 -4.39 -7.79 -11.27
CA GLU A 144 -5.35 -7.75 -10.17
C GLU A 144 -5.09 -8.91 -9.20
N THR A 145 -5.05 -10.13 -9.75
CA THR A 145 -4.79 -11.36 -8.98
C THR A 145 -3.46 -11.27 -8.25
N LEU A 146 -2.40 -10.87 -8.95
CA LEU A 146 -1.07 -10.70 -8.38
C LEU A 146 -1.07 -9.69 -7.23
N SER A 147 -1.71 -8.53 -7.41
CA SER A 147 -1.71 -7.45 -6.43
C SER A 147 -2.47 -7.81 -5.16
N ILE A 148 -3.60 -8.53 -5.30
CA ILE A 148 -4.38 -9.06 -4.15
C ILE A 148 -3.53 -10.07 -3.37
N GLN A 149 -2.97 -11.05 -4.08
CA GLN A 149 -2.17 -12.12 -3.48
C GLN A 149 -0.94 -11.58 -2.75
N PHE A 150 -0.20 -10.68 -3.40
CA PHE A 150 0.95 -10.02 -2.81
C PHE A 150 0.57 -9.21 -1.57
N THR A 151 -0.47 -8.38 -1.67
CA THR A 151 -0.87 -7.48 -0.57
C THR A 151 -1.33 -8.28 0.65
N MET A 152 -2.08 -9.36 0.44
CA MET A 152 -2.52 -10.26 1.49
C MET A 152 -1.33 -10.86 2.26
N ASP A 153 -0.37 -11.44 1.55
CA ASP A 153 0.79 -12.11 2.14
C ASP A 153 1.73 -11.09 2.81
N LEU A 154 1.90 -9.90 2.21
CA LEU A 154 2.61 -8.78 2.82
C LEU A 154 1.94 -8.37 4.14
N CYS A 155 0.63 -8.15 4.16
CA CYS A 155 -0.07 -7.72 5.37
C CYS A 155 0.01 -8.76 6.50
N SER A 156 -0.09 -10.05 6.16
CA SER A 156 0.11 -11.15 7.12
C SER A 156 1.52 -11.12 7.71
N TYR A 157 2.55 -10.97 6.87
CA TYR A 157 3.94 -10.84 7.35
C TYR A 157 4.14 -9.61 8.24
N LEU A 158 3.60 -8.45 7.85
CA LEU A 158 3.69 -7.22 8.64
C LEU A 158 3.03 -7.41 10.00
N LYS A 159 1.88 -8.06 10.05
CA LYS A 159 1.18 -8.37 11.30
C LYS A 159 2.07 -9.19 12.23
N GLU A 160 2.68 -10.27 11.74
CA GLU A 160 3.60 -11.09 12.54
C GLU A 160 4.79 -10.29 13.08
N MET A 161 5.34 -9.38 12.27
CA MET A 161 6.46 -8.51 12.67
C MET A 161 6.07 -7.45 13.70
N ILE A 162 4.84 -6.95 13.64
CA ILE A 162 4.36 -5.81 14.44
C ILE A 162 3.66 -6.26 15.73
N SER A 163 3.02 -7.43 15.75
CA SER A 163 2.32 -7.95 16.93
C SER A 163 3.17 -7.98 18.21
N PRO A 164 4.47 -8.35 18.19
CA PRO A 164 5.32 -8.30 19.38
C PRO A 164 5.55 -6.88 19.95
N LEU A 165 5.21 -5.84 19.19
CA LEU A 165 5.43 -4.44 19.57
C LEU A 165 4.22 -3.81 20.27
N LEU A 166 3.10 -4.53 20.41
CA LEU A 166 1.82 -3.99 20.92
C LEU A 166 1.94 -3.33 22.30
N GLU A 167 2.72 -3.95 23.18
CA GLU A 167 2.92 -3.53 24.57
C GLU A 167 4.18 -2.67 24.76
N SER A 168 4.83 -2.23 23.67
CA SER A 168 6.08 -1.47 23.74
C SER A 168 5.81 -0.03 24.20
N PRO A 169 6.25 0.39 25.41
CA PRO A 169 6.02 1.75 25.90
C PRO A 169 6.69 2.82 25.04
N ALA A 170 7.74 2.45 24.29
CA ALA A 170 8.45 3.33 23.36
C ALA A 170 7.65 3.69 22.10
N LEU A 171 6.50 3.04 21.88
CA LEU A 171 5.59 3.29 20.75
C LEU A 171 4.28 3.93 21.18
N THR A 172 4.09 4.12 22.48
CA THR A 172 2.93 4.78 23.07
C THR A 172 3.18 6.28 23.19
N GLY A 173 2.12 7.07 23.10
CA GLY A 173 2.17 8.52 23.22
C GLY A 173 1.84 9.24 21.93
N PRO A 174 1.81 10.58 21.96
CA PRO A 174 1.20 11.34 20.89
C PRO A 174 2.11 11.51 19.67
N LEU A 175 1.48 11.75 18.52
CA LEU A 175 2.17 12.10 17.28
C LEU A 175 2.89 13.45 17.38
N TYR A 176 2.25 14.41 18.03
CA TYR A 176 2.73 15.78 18.19
C TYR A 176 2.76 16.17 19.67
N GLY A 177 3.82 16.86 20.09
CA GLY A 177 3.88 17.47 21.42
C GLY A 177 3.19 18.84 21.46
N ALA A 178 2.98 19.39 22.66
CA ALA A 178 2.35 20.71 22.85
C ALA A 178 3.04 21.84 22.06
N GLU A 179 4.36 21.81 21.96
CA GLU A 179 5.15 22.79 21.20
C GLU A 179 4.76 22.87 19.72
N PHE A 180 4.38 21.74 19.11
CA PHE A 180 3.92 21.73 17.72
C PHE A 180 2.67 22.60 17.57
N PHE A 181 1.69 22.44 18.46
CA PHE A 181 0.44 23.21 18.43
C PHE A 181 0.68 24.69 18.75
N ASP A 182 1.56 24.99 19.71
CA ASP A 182 1.98 26.35 20.04
C ASP A 182 2.62 27.09 18.85
N ASN A 183 3.25 26.36 17.94
CA ASN A 183 3.80 26.93 16.70
C ASN A 183 2.81 26.91 15.54
N ALA A 184 2.00 25.85 15.41
CA ALA A 184 0.99 25.73 14.37
C ALA A 184 -0.09 26.83 14.45
N ILE A 185 -0.49 27.22 15.68
CA ILE A 185 -1.49 28.26 15.90
C ILE A 185 -1.06 29.65 15.37
N LYS A 186 0.26 29.87 15.24
CA LYS A 186 0.84 31.11 14.70
C LYS A 186 0.77 31.19 13.17
N HIS A 187 0.39 30.09 12.49
CA HIS A 187 0.35 30.06 11.03
C HIS A 187 -0.68 31.08 10.47
N PRO A 188 -0.36 31.85 9.41
CA PRO A 188 -1.24 32.90 8.90
C PRO A 188 -2.63 32.43 8.45
N ALA A 189 -2.74 31.18 8.01
CA ALA A 189 -4.01 30.57 7.61
C ALA A 189 -4.97 30.29 8.79
N VAL A 190 -4.48 30.31 10.03
CA VAL A 190 -5.33 30.13 11.21
C VAL A 190 -6.12 31.42 11.43
N PRO A 191 -7.46 31.39 11.55
CA PRO A 191 -8.24 32.59 11.84
C PRO A 191 -7.98 33.17 13.23
N GLU A 192 -8.13 34.50 13.38
CA GLU A 192 -7.86 35.20 14.65
C GLU A 192 -8.72 34.72 15.83
N PHE A 193 -9.97 34.32 15.56
CA PHE A 193 -10.83 33.78 16.62
C PHE A 193 -10.33 32.43 17.15
N VAL A 194 -9.70 31.60 16.31
CA VAL A 194 -9.12 30.31 16.72
C VAL A 194 -7.86 30.54 17.57
N ARG A 195 -7.04 31.52 17.19
CA ARG A 195 -5.87 31.93 18.01
C ARG A 195 -6.27 32.38 19.40
N ARG A 196 -7.33 33.19 19.51
CA ARG A 196 -7.90 33.63 20.79
C ARG A 196 -8.43 32.45 21.61
N LEU A 197 -9.22 31.58 21.00
CA LEU A 197 -9.73 30.36 21.66
C LEU A 197 -8.59 29.49 22.21
N TYR A 198 -7.52 29.29 21.42
CA TYR A 198 -6.35 28.53 21.84
C TYR A 198 -5.59 29.22 22.99
N ALA A 199 -5.50 30.55 22.99
CA ALA A 199 -4.86 31.32 24.07
C ALA A 199 -5.66 31.29 25.38
N GLU A 200 -6.99 31.21 25.28
CA GLU A 200 -7.93 31.16 26.41
C GLU A 200 -8.09 29.75 27.01
N THR A 201 -7.65 28.71 26.30
CA THR A 201 -7.76 27.31 26.76
C THR A 201 -6.72 27.04 27.86
N ASP A 202 -7.17 26.51 29.00
CA ASP A 202 -6.28 26.09 30.07
C ASP A 202 -5.44 24.88 29.60
N ARG A 203 -4.12 25.07 29.52
CA ARG A 203 -3.17 24.13 28.93
C ARG A 203 -2.81 22.87 29.75
N PRO A 204 -3.08 22.73 31.07
CA PRO A 204 -2.44 21.68 31.86
C PRO A 204 -2.95 20.25 31.63
N SER A 205 -3.93 20.03 30.75
CA SER A 205 -4.44 18.69 30.43
C SER A 205 -4.94 18.58 29.00
N ILE A 206 -4.15 19.03 28.00
CA ILE A 206 -4.27 18.32 26.72
C ILE A 206 -3.73 16.92 27.02
N ASP A 207 -4.63 16.02 27.44
CA ASP A 207 -4.45 14.57 27.33
C ASP A 207 -4.21 14.33 25.84
N LEU A 208 -2.96 14.53 25.42
CA LEU A 208 -2.48 14.23 24.10
C LEU A 208 -2.75 12.74 23.96
N MET A 209 -3.83 12.44 23.25
CA MET A 209 -4.50 11.15 23.26
C MET A 209 -3.51 10.00 23.42
N ASP A 210 -3.85 9.08 24.33
CA ASP A 210 -3.14 7.84 24.59
C ASP A 210 -3.28 6.89 23.39
N GLY A 211 -2.74 7.33 22.26
CA GLY A 211 -2.79 6.65 20.99
C GLY A 211 -1.82 5.48 21.05
N ASN A 212 -2.34 4.29 20.74
CA ASN A 212 -1.53 3.14 20.44
C ASN A 212 -1.56 2.92 18.91
N PRO A 213 -0.68 3.59 18.14
CA PRO A 213 -0.66 3.43 16.68
C PRO A 213 -0.39 1.98 16.26
N VAL A 214 0.24 1.16 17.10
CA VAL A 214 0.48 -0.26 16.83
C VAL A 214 -0.85 -1.03 16.78
N THR A 215 -1.75 -0.79 17.73
CA THR A 215 -3.10 -1.37 17.73
C THR A 215 -3.88 -1.00 16.47
N GLU A 216 -3.84 0.26 16.06
CA GLU A 216 -4.50 0.73 14.84
C GLU A 216 -3.89 0.09 13.58
N VAL A 217 -2.56 -0.03 13.52
CA VAL A 217 -1.87 -0.69 12.41
C VAL A 217 -2.32 -2.14 12.29
N LEU A 218 -2.31 -2.90 13.39
CA LEU A 218 -2.75 -4.30 13.40
C LEU A 218 -4.22 -4.45 12.99
N THR A 219 -5.08 -3.52 13.43
CA THR A 219 -6.49 -3.48 13.03
C THR A 219 -6.63 -3.28 11.53
N GLU A 220 -5.90 -2.31 10.95
CA GLU A 220 -5.95 -2.05 9.51
C GLU A 220 -5.35 -3.22 8.70
N LEU A 221 -4.26 -3.84 9.17
CA LEU A 221 -3.68 -5.02 8.51
C LEU A 221 -4.66 -6.19 8.47
N ASN A 222 -5.37 -6.47 9.58
CA ASN A 222 -6.41 -7.51 9.60
C ASN A 222 -7.56 -7.20 8.63
N SER A 223 -8.00 -5.93 8.59
CA SER A 223 -9.02 -5.45 7.65
C SER A 223 -8.57 -5.64 6.20
N LEU A 224 -7.32 -5.31 5.88
CA LEU A 224 -6.72 -5.50 4.56
C LEU A 224 -6.62 -6.96 4.14
N VAL A 225 -6.21 -7.85 5.04
CA VAL A 225 -6.18 -9.30 4.77
C VAL A 225 -7.59 -9.81 4.46
N THR A 226 -8.59 -9.37 5.24
CA THR A 226 -10.00 -9.74 5.01
C THR A 226 -10.50 -9.21 3.67
N PHE A 227 -10.19 -7.95 3.34
CA PHE A 227 -10.51 -7.34 2.05
C PHE A 227 -9.91 -8.13 0.88
N CYS A 228 -8.62 -8.50 0.96
CA CYS A 228 -7.96 -9.28 -0.07
C CYS A 228 -8.57 -10.67 -0.23
N HIS A 229 -8.90 -11.35 0.89
CA HIS A 229 -9.58 -12.64 0.84
C HIS A 229 -10.94 -12.54 0.13
N SER A 230 -11.77 -11.57 0.49
CA SER A 230 -13.08 -11.37 -0.16
C SER A 230 -12.94 -11.16 -1.67
N ARG A 231 -12.03 -10.25 -2.08
CA ARG A 231 -11.78 -9.99 -3.51
C ARG A 231 -11.22 -11.20 -4.25
N GLN A 232 -10.38 -12.00 -3.60
CA GLN A 232 -9.88 -13.24 -4.20
C GLN A 232 -10.99 -14.27 -4.40
N GLN A 233 -11.91 -14.41 -3.45
CA GLN A 233 -13.07 -15.31 -3.60
C GLN A 233 -14.01 -14.86 -4.72
N GLU A 234 -14.29 -13.55 -4.82
CA GLU A 234 -15.07 -12.99 -5.92
C GLU A 234 -14.46 -13.33 -7.30
N LEU A 235 -13.14 -13.21 -7.43
CA LEU A 235 -12.45 -13.57 -8.68
C LEU A 235 -12.54 -15.06 -9.01
N LEU A 236 -12.44 -15.94 -8.01
CA LEU A 236 -12.57 -17.38 -8.20
C LEU A 236 -13.99 -17.76 -8.65
N MET A 237 -15.02 -17.16 -8.04
CA MET A 237 -16.42 -17.40 -8.42
C MET A 237 -16.68 -16.99 -9.87
N GLN A 238 -16.14 -15.84 -10.31
CA GLN A 238 -16.25 -15.35 -11.68
C GLN A 238 -15.52 -16.24 -12.71
N GLN A 239 -14.52 -17.03 -12.30
CA GLN A 239 -13.82 -17.97 -13.18
C GLN A 239 -14.55 -19.31 -13.32
N THR A 240 -15.40 -19.66 -12.36
CA THR A 240 -16.15 -20.93 -12.35
C THR A 240 -17.53 -20.87 -13.00
N GLU A 241 -18.05 -19.68 -13.32
CA GLU A 241 -19.28 -19.57 -14.10
C GLU A 241 -18.99 -19.90 -15.58
N PRO A 242 -19.66 -20.91 -16.18
CA PRO A 242 -19.44 -21.23 -17.57
C PRO A 242 -19.87 -20.05 -18.43
N SER A 243 -18.92 -19.52 -19.19
CA SER A 243 -19.15 -18.58 -20.30
C SER A 243 -20.25 -19.13 -21.20
N SER A 244 -21.48 -18.63 -21.03
CA SER A 244 -22.56 -18.78 -22.00
C SER A 244 -22.36 -17.79 -23.15
N ALA A 245 -21.15 -17.75 -23.71
CA ALA A 245 -20.81 -17.04 -24.93
C ALA A 245 -20.29 -18.04 -25.98
N ASN A 246 -21.06 -19.10 -26.22
CA ASN A 246 -21.08 -19.75 -27.53
C ASN A 246 -21.77 -18.79 -28.50
N ASN A 247 -21.00 -18.09 -29.32
CA ASN A 247 -21.27 -17.86 -30.75
C ASN A 247 -20.20 -16.93 -31.35
N TYR A 248 -19.01 -17.47 -31.61
CA TYR A 248 -18.23 -17.04 -32.76
C TYR A 248 -18.28 -18.16 -33.81
N ILE A 249 -19.38 -18.16 -34.57
CA ILE A 249 -19.42 -18.76 -35.89
C ILE A 249 -18.92 -17.68 -36.86
N ASN A 250 -17.80 -17.98 -37.52
CA ASN A 250 -17.33 -17.47 -38.82
C ASN A 250 -17.71 -16.02 -39.23
N ARG A 251 -16.69 -15.17 -39.38
CA ARG A 251 -16.41 -14.41 -40.61
C ARG A 251 -15.02 -13.79 -40.58
#